data_AF-U3A0G4-F1
#
_entry.id   AF-U3A0G4-F1
#
_cell.length_a   1.000
_cell.length_b   1.000
_cell.length_c   1.000
_cell.angle_alpha   90.00
_cell.angle_beta   90.00
_cell.angle_gamma   90.00
#
_symmetry.space_group_name_H-M   'P 1'
#
loop_
_entity.id
_entity.type
_entity.pdbx_description
1 polymer ?
#
loop_
_entity_poly.entity_id
_entity_poly.type
_entity_poly.pdbx_seq_one_letter_code
_entity_poly.pdbx_strand_id
1 'polypeptide(L)'
;MSDQQIDLGKLAYAGALAAARGWQDLLPGKTIYPRDEVEIAFQDYAERANMDDWDHWADIFTPECLYVDHHFGVFHTAKEVASWMTPLMATQPEMRFIPEWHVVMGNLVVNYNWNRWPNPEGSAIDYGEWRNPGPTADYRYQFPCVTLNIYGGNGKFCYEEDLYSPAAYLEIRDTWRRDMGIAD
;
A
#
# COMPACT_ATOMS: atom_id res chain seq x y z
N MET A 1 20.79 19.34 -4.70
CA MET A 1 19.84 19.20 -5.82
C MET A 1 18.70 20.15 -5.54
N SER A 2 18.27 20.95 -6.51
CA SER A 2 17.34 22.06 -6.24
C SER A 2 16.02 21.54 -5.65
N ASP A 3 15.55 22.19 -4.58
CA ASP A 3 14.20 22.10 -4.05
C ASP A 3 13.19 22.54 -5.12
N GLN A 4 12.90 21.66 -6.09
CA GLN A 4 11.67 21.78 -6.85
C GLN A 4 10.54 21.52 -5.86
N GLN A 5 9.89 22.60 -5.43
CA GLN A 5 8.68 22.54 -4.66
C GLN A 5 7.70 21.60 -5.36
N ILE A 6 7.44 20.43 -4.76
CA ILE A 6 6.52 19.43 -5.30
C ILE A 6 5.13 20.08 -5.35
N ASP A 7 4.61 20.22 -6.56
CA ASP A 7 3.27 20.74 -6.78
C ASP A 7 2.26 19.61 -6.55
N LEU A 8 1.77 19.51 -5.31
CA LEU A 8 0.80 18.50 -4.89
C LEU A 8 -0.47 18.51 -5.75
N GLY A 9 -0.86 19.67 -6.30
CA GLY A 9 -2.01 19.77 -7.19
C GLY A 9 -1.76 19.07 -8.53
N LYS A 10 -0.57 19.22 -9.10
CA LYS A 10 -0.17 18.49 -10.32
C LYS A 10 -0.02 17.00 -10.07
N LEU A 11 0.54 16.62 -8.92
CA LEU A 11 0.71 15.22 -8.56
C LEU A 11 -0.64 14.52 -8.40
N ALA A 12 -1.55 15.12 -7.64
CA ALA A 12 -2.91 14.61 -7.48
C ALA A 12 -3.66 14.54 -8.82
N TYR A 13 -3.49 15.54 -9.69
CA TYR A 13 -4.08 15.51 -11.04
C TYR A 13 -3.52 14.38 -11.90
N ALA A 14 -2.20 14.15 -11.88
CA ALA A 14 -1.58 13.05 -12.60
C ALA A 14 -2.04 11.69 -12.08
N GLY A 15 -2.11 11.52 -10.75
CA GLY A 15 -2.63 10.33 -10.09
C GLY A 15 -4.08 10.05 -10.49
N ALA A 16 -4.96 11.05 -10.40
CA ALA A 16 -6.36 10.92 -10.79
C ALA A 16 -6.55 10.52 -12.27
N LEU A 17 -5.76 11.09 -13.19
CA LEU A 17 -5.81 10.71 -14.60
C LEU A 17 -5.28 9.29 -14.84
N ALA A 18 -4.20 8.89 -14.16
CA ALA A 18 -3.64 7.56 -14.26
C ALA A 18 -4.61 6.51 -13.72
N ALA A 19 -5.21 6.76 -12.56
CA ALA A 19 -6.25 5.90 -11.98
C ALA A 19 -7.42 5.73 -12.95
N ALA A 20 -7.97 6.83 -13.48
CA ALA A 20 -9.06 6.77 -14.45
C ALA A 20 -8.73 5.90 -15.68
N ARG A 21 -7.49 5.97 -16.18
CA ARG A 21 -7.01 5.12 -17.28
C ARG A 21 -6.84 3.66 -16.85
N GLY A 22 -6.27 3.39 -15.69
CA GLY A 22 -6.15 2.03 -15.14
C GLY A 22 -7.50 1.34 -15.03
N TRP A 23 -8.50 2.04 -14.51
CA TRP A 23 -9.88 1.55 -14.43
C TRP A 23 -10.50 1.29 -15.81
N GLN A 24 -10.24 2.17 -16.79
CA GLN A 24 -10.78 2.00 -18.14
C GLN A 24 -10.11 0.85 -18.90
N ASP A 25 -8.79 0.72 -18.78
CA ASP A 25 -7.98 -0.11 -19.66
C ASP A 25 -7.65 -1.49 -19.07
N LEU A 26 -7.53 -1.59 -17.74
CA LEU A 26 -7.07 -2.81 -17.04
C LEU A 26 -8.23 -3.60 -16.41
N LEU A 27 -9.23 -2.93 -15.82
CA LEU A 27 -10.31 -3.59 -15.09
C LEU A 27 -11.15 -4.54 -15.96
N PRO A 28 -11.53 -4.20 -17.21
CA PRO A 28 -12.29 -5.13 -18.04
C PRO A 28 -11.55 -6.46 -18.24
N GLY A 29 -10.21 -6.41 -18.26
CA GLY A 29 -9.34 -7.55 -18.51
C GLY A 29 -9.58 -8.20 -19.89
N LYS A 30 -8.69 -9.11 -20.28
CA LYS A 30 -8.96 -10.05 -21.39
C LYS A 30 -9.51 -11.38 -20.89
N THR A 31 -9.22 -11.69 -19.63
CA THR A 31 -9.54 -12.94 -18.95
C THR A 31 -10.02 -12.59 -17.54
N ILE A 32 -11.09 -13.23 -17.11
CA ILE A 32 -11.50 -13.22 -15.70
C ILE A 32 -10.96 -14.49 -15.05
N TYR A 33 -10.18 -14.32 -13.98
CA TYR A 33 -9.53 -15.43 -13.29
C TYR A 33 -10.46 -16.06 -12.25
N PRO A 34 -10.24 -17.32 -11.85
CA PRO A 34 -10.95 -17.94 -10.74
C PRO A 34 -10.81 -17.11 -9.46
N ARG A 35 -11.90 -16.93 -8.72
CA ARG A 35 -11.91 -16.14 -7.48
C ARG A 35 -10.83 -16.60 -6.49
N ASP A 36 -10.65 -17.91 -6.35
CA ASP A 36 -9.68 -18.48 -5.41
C ASP A 36 -8.22 -18.17 -5.81
N GLU A 37 -7.94 -18.04 -7.11
CA GLU A 37 -6.63 -17.64 -7.60
C GLU A 37 -6.33 -16.17 -7.22
N VAL A 38 -7.31 -15.28 -7.39
CA VAL A 38 -7.21 -13.87 -7.01
C VAL A 38 -7.09 -13.71 -5.49
N GLU A 39 -7.85 -14.51 -4.73
CA GLU A 39 -7.78 -14.56 -3.28
C GLU A 39 -6.39 -14.96 -2.80
N ILE A 40 -5.79 -16.01 -3.37
CA ILE A 40 -4.43 -16.46 -3.03
C ILE A 40 -3.42 -15.34 -3.29
N ALA A 41 -3.53 -14.63 -4.42
CA ALA A 41 -2.65 -13.51 -4.73
C ALA A 41 -2.78 -12.36 -3.71
N PHE A 42 -3.99 -12.10 -3.20
CA PHE A 42 -4.19 -11.11 -2.13
C PHE A 42 -3.61 -11.57 -0.79
N GLN A 43 -3.72 -12.85 -0.44
CA GLN A 43 -3.11 -13.38 0.78
C GLN A 43 -1.57 -13.27 0.72
N ASP A 44 -0.97 -13.54 -0.45
CA ASP A 44 0.46 -13.34 -0.70
C ASP A 44 0.85 -11.84 -0.62
N TYR A 45 0.04 -10.94 -1.17
CA TYR A 45 0.19 -9.48 -1.01
C TYR A 45 0.27 -9.09 0.47
N ALA A 46 -0.71 -9.52 1.28
CA ALA A 46 -0.80 -9.14 2.69
C ALA A 46 0.35 -9.73 3.51
N GLU A 47 0.78 -10.95 3.21
CA GLU A 47 1.92 -11.57 3.84
C GLU A 47 3.22 -10.80 3.54
N ARG A 48 3.52 -10.54 2.27
CA ARG A 48 4.75 -9.84 1.87
C ARG A 48 4.80 -8.41 2.39
N ALA A 49 3.67 -7.71 2.42
CA ALA A 49 3.58 -6.36 2.96
C ALA A 49 3.96 -6.28 4.46
N ASN A 50 3.94 -7.41 5.18
CA ASN A 50 4.28 -7.49 6.60
C ASN A 50 5.59 -8.29 6.87
N MET A 51 6.45 -8.48 5.85
CA MET A 51 7.72 -9.22 5.97
C MET A 51 8.97 -8.32 6.01
N ASP A 52 8.82 -7.01 5.83
CA ASP A 52 9.92 -6.04 5.72
C ASP A 52 10.91 -6.31 4.58
N ASP A 53 10.48 -7.06 3.56
CA ASP A 53 11.22 -7.35 2.33
C ASP A 53 10.54 -6.66 1.14
N TRP A 54 10.92 -5.42 0.89
CA TRP A 54 10.32 -4.55 -0.14
C TRP A 54 10.69 -4.96 -1.57
N ASP A 55 11.86 -5.57 -1.75
CA ASP A 55 12.24 -6.14 -3.05
C ASP A 55 11.36 -7.35 -3.36
N HIS A 56 11.08 -8.19 -2.35
CA HIS A 56 10.17 -9.33 -2.49
C HIS A 56 8.70 -8.91 -2.64
N TRP A 57 8.28 -7.84 -1.94
CA TRP A 57 6.96 -7.25 -2.11
C TRP A 57 6.77 -6.69 -3.52
N ALA A 58 7.76 -5.99 -4.09
CA ALA A 58 7.63 -5.45 -5.45
C ALA A 58 7.48 -6.55 -6.53
N ASP A 59 7.85 -7.80 -6.24
CA ASP A 59 7.61 -8.95 -7.12
C ASP A 59 6.13 -9.40 -7.15
N ILE A 60 5.21 -8.77 -6.42
CA ILE A 60 3.76 -9.02 -6.61
C ILE A 60 3.23 -8.42 -7.91
N PHE A 61 3.98 -7.55 -8.58
CA PHE A 61 3.55 -6.89 -9.80
C PHE A 61 3.94 -7.66 -11.08
N THR A 62 3.11 -7.52 -12.11
CA THR A 62 3.48 -7.87 -13.48
C THR A 62 4.58 -6.91 -13.99
N PRO A 63 5.45 -7.32 -14.94
CA PRO A 63 6.51 -6.46 -15.45
C PRO A 63 5.99 -5.10 -15.97
N GLU A 64 4.86 -5.14 -16.68
CA GLU A 64 4.06 -3.98 -17.07
C GLU A 64 2.89 -3.88 -16.10
N CYS A 65 2.92 -2.91 -15.19
CA CYS A 65 1.87 -2.67 -14.19
C CYS A 65 1.64 -1.18 -14.07
N LEU A 66 0.51 -0.77 -13.50
CA LEU A 66 0.26 0.64 -13.17
C LEU A 66 0.02 0.77 -11.67
N TYR A 67 0.96 1.39 -10.96
CA TYR A 67 0.83 1.73 -9.55
C TYR A 67 0.54 3.22 -9.42
N VAL A 68 -0.46 3.58 -8.64
CA VAL A 68 -0.90 4.96 -8.41
C VAL A 68 -0.94 5.23 -6.91
N ASP A 69 -0.04 6.09 -6.45
CA ASP A 69 -0.13 6.71 -5.14
C ASP A 69 -0.33 8.22 -5.32
N HIS A 70 -1.42 8.74 -4.75
CA HIS A 70 -1.82 10.15 -4.94
C HIS A 70 -0.92 11.15 -4.20
N HIS A 71 0.00 10.67 -3.34
CA HIS A 71 1.00 11.45 -2.62
C HIS A 71 2.43 11.30 -3.16
N PHE A 72 2.78 10.12 -3.70
CA PHE A 72 4.14 9.79 -4.13
C PHE A 72 4.29 9.67 -5.64
N GLY A 73 3.21 9.43 -6.39
CA GLY A 73 3.18 9.50 -7.84
C GLY A 73 2.71 8.23 -8.54
N VAL A 74 3.04 8.14 -9.83
CA VAL A 74 2.54 7.10 -10.74
C VAL A 74 3.72 6.35 -11.34
N PHE A 75 3.65 5.01 -11.33
CA PHE A 75 4.70 4.11 -11.80
C PHE A 75 4.10 3.09 -12.77
N HIS A 76 4.81 2.80 -13.86
CA HIS A 76 4.32 2.04 -15.01
C HIS A 76 4.99 0.68 -15.20
N THR A 77 5.89 0.30 -14.29
CA THR A 77 6.53 -1.03 -14.28
C THR A 77 6.85 -1.48 -12.86
N ALA A 78 6.92 -2.79 -12.64
CA ALA A 78 7.38 -3.35 -11.35
C ALA A 78 8.77 -2.83 -10.96
N LYS A 79 9.65 -2.60 -11.95
CA LYS A 79 10.98 -2.03 -11.72
C LYS A 79 10.92 -0.59 -11.21
N GLU A 80 10.03 0.24 -11.76
CA GLU A 80 9.82 1.61 -11.28
C GLU A 80 9.28 1.61 -9.86
N VAL A 81 8.31 0.73 -9.55
CA VAL A 81 7.79 0.54 -8.19
C VAL A 81 8.91 0.16 -7.23
N ALA A 82 9.71 -0.87 -7.52
CA ALA A 82 10.83 -1.30 -6.68
C ALA A 82 11.88 -0.20 -6.47
N SER A 83 12.22 0.53 -7.54
CA SER A 83 13.22 1.60 -7.50
C SER A 83 12.80 2.78 -6.60
N TRP A 84 11.50 2.95 -6.37
CA TRP A 84 10.93 3.95 -5.48
C TRP A 84 10.64 3.42 -4.08
N MET A 85 9.96 2.26 -3.98
CA MET A 85 9.44 1.70 -2.73
C MET A 85 10.56 1.30 -1.79
N THR A 86 11.57 0.55 -2.27
CA THR A 86 12.67 0.05 -1.42
C THR A 86 13.43 1.18 -0.71
N PRO A 87 13.91 2.25 -1.39
CA PRO A 87 14.55 3.36 -0.69
C PRO A 87 13.58 4.19 0.15
N LEU A 88 12.30 4.33 -0.25
CA LEU A 88 11.29 5.02 0.56
C LEU A 88 11.13 4.30 1.90
N MET A 89 10.88 2.99 1.87
CA MET A 89 10.62 2.22 3.08
C MET A 89 11.86 2.05 3.95
N ALA A 90 13.07 2.12 3.39
CA ALA A 90 14.31 2.22 4.18
C ALA A 90 14.40 3.51 5.03
N THR A 91 13.65 4.57 4.68
CA THR A 91 13.55 5.79 5.50
C THR A 91 12.42 5.73 6.52
N GLN A 92 11.49 4.79 6.36
CA GLN A 92 10.37 4.62 7.26
C GLN A 92 10.74 3.62 8.36
N PRO A 93 10.35 3.89 9.62
CA PRO A 93 10.37 2.86 10.65
C PRO A 93 9.36 1.77 10.30
N GLU A 94 9.64 0.57 10.80
CA GLU A 94 8.88 -0.66 10.58
C GLU A 94 7.37 -0.42 10.75
N MET A 95 6.67 -0.39 9.62
CA MET A 95 5.23 -0.15 9.51
C MET A 95 4.55 -1.44 9.09
N ARG A 96 3.40 -1.73 9.68
CA ARG A 96 2.60 -2.92 9.35
C ARG A 96 1.35 -2.54 8.57
N PHE A 97 0.94 -3.41 7.66
CA PHE A 97 -0.16 -3.21 6.72
C PHE A 97 -1.23 -4.24 7.06
N ILE A 98 -2.13 -3.89 7.96
CA ILE A 98 -3.06 -4.83 8.58
C ILE A 98 -4.39 -4.81 7.81
N PRO A 99 -4.76 -5.86 7.05
CA PRO A 99 -6.06 -5.89 6.39
C PRO A 99 -7.17 -5.97 7.44
N GLU A 100 -8.12 -5.04 7.39
CA GLU A 100 -9.35 -5.09 8.20
C GLU A 100 -10.40 -5.94 7.49
N TRP A 101 -10.58 -5.69 6.19
CA TRP A 101 -11.44 -6.45 5.32
C TRP A 101 -11.01 -6.29 3.86
N HIS A 102 -11.36 -7.26 3.04
CA HIS A 102 -11.20 -7.16 1.60
C HIS A 102 -12.39 -7.79 0.86
N VAL A 103 -12.53 -7.42 -0.41
CA VAL A 103 -13.53 -7.97 -1.32
C VAL A 103 -12.87 -8.32 -2.64
N VAL A 104 -13.18 -9.50 -3.18
CA VAL A 104 -12.79 -9.93 -4.52
C VAL A 104 -14.00 -9.85 -5.45
N MET A 105 -13.88 -9.08 -6.54
CA MET A 105 -14.89 -8.92 -7.59
C MET A 105 -14.27 -9.12 -8.98
N GLY A 106 -14.37 -10.34 -9.51
CA GLY A 106 -13.63 -10.71 -10.72
C GLY A 106 -12.14 -10.61 -10.46
N ASN A 107 -11.44 -9.75 -11.21
CA ASN A 107 -10.01 -9.51 -11.02
C ASN A 107 -9.71 -8.36 -10.05
N LEU A 108 -10.72 -7.61 -9.59
CA LEU A 108 -10.54 -6.51 -8.65
C LEU A 108 -10.48 -7.03 -7.22
N VAL A 109 -9.47 -6.59 -6.48
CA VAL A 109 -9.42 -6.69 -5.02
C VAL A 109 -9.55 -5.29 -4.45
N VAL A 110 -10.47 -5.11 -3.51
CA VAL A 110 -10.58 -3.91 -2.69
C VAL A 110 -10.18 -4.29 -1.28
N ASN A 111 -9.13 -3.69 -0.74
CA ASN A 111 -8.60 -3.93 0.60
C ASN A 111 -8.72 -2.64 1.43
N TYR A 112 -9.34 -2.72 2.60
CA TYR A 112 -9.21 -1.68 3.61
C TYR A 112 -8.19 -2.15 4.64
N ASN A 113 -7.10 -1.41 4.78
CA ASN A 113 -6.02 -1.77 5.68
C ASN A 113 -5.60 -0.60 6.58
N TRP A 114 -5.04 -0.96 7.73
CA TRP A 114 -4.38 -0.05 8.63
C TRP A 114 -2.88 -0.04 8.35
N ASN A 115 -2.32 1.14 8.16
CA ASN A 115 -0.89 1.39 8.21
C ASN A 115 -0.54 1.72 9.66
N ARG A 116 0.21 0.86 10.33
CA ARG A 116 0.35 0.82 11.79
C ARG A 116 1.81 0.88 12.23
N TRP A 117 2.07 1.66 13.27
CA TRP A 117 3.33 1.69 14.00
C TRP A 117 3.17 1.17 15.44
N PRO A 118 4.27 0.73 16.09
CA PRO A 118 4.22 0.25 17.48
C PRO A 118 3.92 1.37 18.47
N ASN A 119 3.19 1.04 19.55
CA ASN A 119 3.03 1.93 20.70
C ASN A 119 4.34 1.93 21.56
N PRO A 120 4.78 3.08 22.12
CA PRO A 120 5.95 3.15 23.01
C PRO A 120 5.90 2.18 24.22
N GLU A 121 4.71 1.97 24.76
CA GLU A 121 4.41 1.11 25.91
C GLU A 121 4.13 -0.36 25.52
N GLY A 122 4.15 -0.66 24.22
CA GLY A 122 3.68 -1.93 23.67
C GLY A 122 2.16 -2.02 23.55
N SER A 123 1.69 -3.16 23.04
CA SER A 123 0.27 -3.49 22.87
C SER A 123 -0.02 -4.87 23.47
N ALA A 124 -1.29 -5.18 23.71
CA ALA A 124 -1.70 -6.47 24.27
C ALA A 124 -1.39 -7.65 23.34
N ILE A 125 -1.52 -7.41 22.04
CA ILE A 125 -1.08 -8.29 20.95
C ILE A 125 0.17 -7.68 20.33
N ASP A 126 1.12 -8.52 19.91
CA ASP A 126 2.33 -8.05 19.22
C ASP A 126 1.96 -7.16 18.02
N TYR A 127 2.66 -6.04 17.85
CA TYR A 127 2.30 -5.09 16.80
C TYR A 127 2.51 -5.66 15.38
N GLY A 128 3.36 -6.67 15.22
CA GLY A 128 3.62 -7.38 13.98
C GLY A 128 2.64 -8.51 13.68
N GLU A 129 1.76 -8.87 14.62
CA GLU A 129 0.69 -9.84 14.37
C GLU A 129 -0.39 -9.21 13.49
N TRP A 130 -0.39 -9.57 12.21
CA TRP A 130 -1.30 -9.01 11.21
C TRP A 130 -2.48 -9.91 10.87
N ARG A 131 -2.43 -11.21 11.20
CA ARG A 131 -3.53 -12.15 10.92
C ARG A 131 -4.61 -12.08 12.00
N ASN A 132 -4.21 -11.88 13.26
CA ASN A 132 -5.12 -11.72 14.38
C ASN A 132 -4.70 -10.54 15.27
N PRO A 133 -4.77 -9.29 14.75
CA PRO A 133 -4.22 -8.11 15.40
C PRO A 133 -4.95 -7.71 16.70
N GLY A 134 -6.03 -8.38 17.09
CA GLY A 134 -6.86 -7.93 18.20
C GLY A 134 -7.64 -6.64 17.87
N PRO A 135 -8.18 -5.95 18.89
CA PRO A 135 -9.00 -4.76 18.68
C PRO A 135 -8.21 -3.60 18.09
N THR A 136 -8.75 -2.97 17.04
CA THR A 136 -8.17 -1.77 16.40
C THR A 136 -7.92 -0.63 17.40
N ALA A 137 -8.71 -0.54 18.47
CA ALA A 137 -8.57 0.47 19.52
C ALA A 137 -7.28 0.34 20.37
N ASP A 138 -6.59 -0.80 20.32
CA ASP A 138 -5.35 -1.03 21.06
C ASP A 138 -4.14 -0.33 20.41
N TYR A 139 -4.30 0.18 19.19
CA TYR A 139 -3.24 0.78 18.38
C TYR A 139 -3.46 2.28 18.20
N ARG A 140 -2.58 3.08 18.83
CA ARG A 140 -2.71 4.54 18.87
C ARG A 140 -2.20 5.23 17.60
N TYR A 141 -1.25 4.59 16.92
CA TYR A 141 -0.55 5.15 15.77
C TYR A 141 -0.83 4.34 14.51
N GLN A 142 -2.00 4.57 13.92
CA GLN A 142 -2.37 3.97 12.64
C GLN A 142 -3.31 4.88 11.84
N PHE A 143 -3.21 4.81 10.52
CA PHE A 143 -4.13 5.48 9.60
C PHE A 143 -4.68 4.50 8.56
N PRO A 144 -5.90 4.70 8.07
CA PRO A 144 -6.49 3.81 7.09
C PRO A 144 -6.00 4.12 5.67
N CYS A 145 -5.87 3.08 4.87
CA CYS A 145 -5.75 3.12 3.43
C CYS A 145 -6.80 2.19 2.80
N VAL A 146 -7.33 2.59 1.65
CA VAL A 146 -8.03 1.67 0.75
C VAL A 146 -7.13 1.40 -0.44
N THR A 147 -6.67 0.16 -0.56
CA THR A 147 -5.86 -0.30 -1.69
C THR A 147 -6.75 -1.03 -2.68
N LEU A 148 -6.61 -0.69 -3.95
CA LEU A 148 -7.33 -1.29 -5.06
C LEU A 148 -6.34 -2.02 -5.95
N ASN A 149 -6.47 -3.33 -6.12
CA ASN A 149 -5.62 -4.11 -7.01
C ASN A 149 -6.39 -4.73 -8.16
N ILE A 150 -5.81 -4.76 -9.36
CA ILE A 150 -6.34 -5.57 -10.47
C ILE A 150 -5.37 -6.70 -10.75
N TYR A 151 -5.87 -7.93 -10.63
CA TYR A 151 -5.12 -9.15 -10.85
C TYR A 151 -4.83 -9.38 -12.34
N GLY A 152 -3.57 -9.66 -12.66
CA GLY A 152 -3.04 -9.85 -14.01
C GLY A 152 -2.72 -11.30 -14.37
N GLY A 153 -2.96 -12.25 -13.47
CA GLY A 153 -2.61 -13.66 -13.65
C GLY A 153 -1.27 -14.05 -13.03
N ASN A 154 -1.04 -15.36 -12.88
CA ASN A 154 0.21 -15.95 -12.37
C ASN A 154 0.65 -15.41 -10.98
N GLY A 155 -0.29 -15.17 -10.08
CA GLY A 155 -0.06 -14.66 -8.74
C GLY A 155 0.30 -13.17 -8.67
N LYS A 156 0.15 -12.42 -9.77
CA LYS A 156 0.62 -11.03 -9.87
C LYS A 156 -0.49 -10.03 -10.19
N PHE A 157 -0.31 -8.79 -9.75
CA PHE A 157 -1.19 -7.65 -10.01
C PHE A 157 -0.63 -6.78 -11.13
N CYS A 158 -1.51 -6.35 -12.04
CA CYS A 158 -1.18 -5.39 -13.10
C CYS A 158 -1.57 -3.96 -12.74
N TYR A 159 -2.23 -3.75 -11.61
CA TYR A 159 -2.64 -2.45 -11.12
C TYR A 159 -2.65 -2.40 -9.61
N GLU A 160 -2.27 -1.25 -9.05
CA GLU A 160 -2.52 -0.87 -7.67
C GLU A 160 -2.84 0.63 -7.59
N GLU A 161 -3.82 0.99 -6.76
CA GLU A 161 -4.12 2.37 -6.39
C GLU A 161 -4.33 2.46 -4.88
N ASP A 162 -3.59 3.36 -4.24
CA ASP A 162 -3.67 3.62 -2.80
C ASP A 162 -4.43 4.91 -2.50
N LEU A 163 -5.52 4.78 -1.73
CA LEU A 163 -6.41 5.87 -1.35
C LEU A 163 -6.33 6.09 0.16
N TYR A 164 -5.65 7.16 0.56
CA TYR A 164 -5.54 7.60 1.95
C TYR A 164 -5.43 9.12 2.03
N SER A 165 -5.47 9.67 3.24
CA SER A 165 -5.23 11.11 3.48
C SER A 165 -3.75 11.34 3.78
N PRO A 166 -2.98 11.99 2.87
CA PRO A 166 -1.56 12.23 3.13
C PRO A 166 -1.33 13.15 4.32
N ALA A 167 -2.24 14.10 4.57
CA ALA A 167 -2.18 14.96 5.74
C ALA A 167 -2.36 14.17 7.04
N ALA A 168 -3.26 13.19 7.08
CA ALA A 168 -3.43 12.33 8.25
C ALA A 168 -2.22 11.42 8.46
N TYR A 169 -1.67 10.86 7.38
CA TYR A 169 -0.43 10.08 7.40
C TYR A 169 0.73 10.87 8.02
N LEU A 170 0.98 12.10 7.53
CA LEU A 170 2.08 12.93 8.03
C LEU A 170 1.90 13.29 9.51
N GLU A 171 0.70 13.75 9.90
CA GLU A 171 0.42 14.16 11.29
C GLU A 171 0.60 12.99 12.28
N ILE A 172 0.08 11.80 11.94
CA ILE A 172 0.17 10.66 12.86
C ILE A 172 1.59 10.09 12.93
N ARG A 173 2.32 10.08 11.80
CA ARG A 173 3.72 9.65 11.75
C ARG A 173 4.60 10.59 12.58
N ASP A 174 4.43 11.89 12.43
CA ASP A 174 5.22 12.89 13.16
C ASP A 174 4.91 12.84 14.66
N THR A 175 3.65 12.57 15.02
CA THR A 175 3.26 12.35 16.41
C THR A 175 3.84 11.06 16.99
N TRP A 176 3.82 9.97 16.23
CA TRP A 176 4.47 8.72 16.61
C TRP A 176 5.98 8.89 16.82
N ARG A 177 6.69 9.55 15.89
CA ARG A 177 8.15 9.82 16.01
C ARG A 177 8.47 10.57 17.30
N ARG A 178 7.70 11.61 17.61
CA ARG A 178 7.84 12.41 18.83
C ARG A 178 7.66 11.57 20.09
N ASP A 179 6.62 10.75 20.12
CA ASP A 179 6.28 9.92 21.30
C ASP A 179 7.25 8.75 21.48
N MET A 180 7.88 8.27 20.39
CA MET A 180 8.97 7.29 20.41
C MET A 180 10.33 7.90 20.74
N GLY A 181 10.45 9.24 20.84
CA GLY A 181 11.72 9.92 21.06
C GLY A 181 12.70 9.86 19.88
N ILE A 182 12.19 9.65 18.66
CA ILE A 182 12.98 9.63 17.43
C ILE A 182 13.17 11.08 16.99
N ALA A 183 14.42 11.57 17.06
CA ALA A 183 14.76 12.90 16.57
C ALA A 183 14.63 13.00 15.04
N ASP A 184 14.38 14.22 14.54
CA ASP A 184 14.35 14.53 13.10
C ASP A 184 15.74 14.45 12.45
#